data_AF-A0A5C8CJ69-F1
#
_entry.id   AF-A0A5C8CJ69-F1
#
_cell.length_a   1.000
_cell.length_b   1.000
_cell.length_c   1.000
_cell.angle_alpha   90.00
_cell.angle_beta   90.00
_cell.angle_gamma   90.00
#
_symmetry.space_group_name_H-M   'P 1'
#
loop_
_entity.id
_entity.type
_entity.pdbx_description
1 polymer ?
#
loop_
_entity_poly.entity_id
_entity_poly.type
_entity_poly.pdbx_seq_one_letter_code
_entity_poly.pdbx_strand_id
1 'polypeptide(L)'
;MNRIILILFLIFVYKLSAYDLLNLFHIEKTDRGEKLAFIDNEDMYFPLGIYEFDEENLKRTKQIAMFLKANPDCYLIVEGHSDINPYENEDEYGIKNTMLSYYRSLIFLQKIRVYGNFDNRIITLAYGYKYPKYTEADKIKNRRLEFIVLSDEKELKKQEKYIKSVKDSLIVMDENIKIENSQNNIIRYIYRDGEKREIRLTYREGAYSPEVKIGDAVKCANPINTIDLFYIEKSERGYILKSKDEYQFIFNKNSYDVRQEYSNMMQNVGMFIDANPDLYFVVEGHSNPITSDKKEYLSYKRALSFSQEIEKYGNYMNRIIPLGYDDKILRYDATNYKNRRLEFVVLQCQVAVKGYLDYVKKHYSPDGYNVLYKKIK
;
A
#
# COMPACT_ATOMS: atom_id res chain seq x y z
N MET A 1 -8.94 12.65 -61.35
CA MET A 1 -8.77 11.39 -60.60
C MET A 1 -7.67 11.63 -59.56
N ASN A 2 -8.06 11.59 -58.28
CA ASN A 2 -7.31 11.52 -57.03
C ASN A 2 -6.32 12.62 -56.60
N ARG A 3 -6.84 13.43 -55.66
CA ARG A 3 -6.17 14.17 -54.59
C ARG A 3 -5.33 13.25 -53.70
N ILE A 4 -4.16 13.70 -53.26
CA ILE A 4 -3.68 13.50 -51.88
C ILE A 4 -2.96 14.79 -51.46
N ILE A 5 -3.65 15.61 -50.67
CA ILE A 5 -3.03 16.70 -49.89
C ILE A 5 -2.59 16.05 -48.58
N LEU A 6 -1.29 15.93 -48.37
CA LEU A 6 -0.72 15.48 -47.11
C LEU A 6 -0.77 16.65 -46.13
N ILE A 7 -1.83 16.72 -45.32
CA ILE A 7 -1.90 17.64 -44.18
C ILE A 7 -0.99 17.06 -43.09
N LEU A 8 0.25 17.57 -43.03
CA LEU A 8 1.13 17.40 -41.88
C LEU A 8 0.52 18.18 -40.71
N PHE A 9 -0.16 17.45 -39.82
CA PHE A 9 -0.46 17.94 -38.47
C PHE A 9 0.87 18.15 -37.73
N LEU A 10 1.36 19.38 -37.76
CA LEU A 10 2.34 19.87 -36.80
C LEU A 10 1.67 19.87 -35.42
N ILE A 11 1.80 18.77 -34.69
CA ILE A 11 1.58 18.77 -33.24
C ILE A 11 2.73 19.60 -32.65
N PHE A 12 2.47 20.89 -32.42
CA PHE A 12 3.30 21.72 -31.57
C PHE A 12 3.22 21.16 -30.14
N VAL A 13 4.11 20.21 -29.82
CA VAL A 13 4.47 19.91 -28.45
C VAL A 13 5.25 21.13 -27.97
N TYR A 14 4.56 22.07 -27.30
CA TYR A 14 5.23 23.14 -26.57
C TYR A 14 6.20 22.49 -25.59
N LYS A 15 7.49 22.54 -25.92
CA LYS A 15 8.58 22.28 -24.99
C LYS A 15 8.52 23.44 -24.00
N LEU A 16 7.84 23.26 -22.87
CA LEU A 16 7.90 24.23 -21.78
C LEU A 16 9.37 24.50 -21.51
N SER A 17 9.76 25.76 -21.60
CA SER A 17 11.12 26.16 -21.30
C SER A 17 11.32 26.05 -19.79
N ALA A 18 12.55 25.82 -19.32
CA ALA A 18 12.87 25.86 -17.90
C ALA A 18 12.45 27.20 -17.23
N TYR A 19 12.29 28.27 -18.03
CA TYR A 19 11.78 29.56 -17.59
C TYR A 19 10.29 29.56 -17.22
N ASP A 20 9.47 28.71 -17.86
CA ASP A 20 8.03 28.63 -17.55
C ASP A 20 7.77 27.92 -16.21
N LEU A 21 8.70 27.06 -15.77
CA LEU A 21 8.65 26.40 -14.47
C LEU A 21 9.00 27.34 -13.31
N LEU A 22 9.84 28.35 -13.55
CA LEU A 22 10.23 29.36 -12.55
C LEU A 22 9.03 30.23 -12.10
N ASN A 23 7.94 30.28 -12.87
CA ASN A 23 6.75 31.07 -12.52
C ASN A 23 5.64 30.26 -11.84
N LEU A 24 5.82 28.95 -11.63
CA LEU A 24 4.82 28.12 -10.99
C LEU A 24 5.14 27.83 -9.52
N PHE A 25 6.43 27.83 -9.19
CA PHE A 25 6.92 27.42 -7.88
C PHE A 25 8.01 28.34 -7.36
N HIS A 26 8.12 28.42 -6.05
CA HIS A 26 9.31 28.85 -5.34
C HIS A 26 9.75 27.76 -4.34
N ILE A 27 11.00 27.84 -3.91
CA ILE A 27 11.55 26.93 -2.90
C ILE A 27 11.59 27.64 -1.56
N GLU A 28 10.94 27.05 -0.56
CA GLU A 28 11.00 27.49 0.84
C GLU A 28 11.92 26.56 1.62
N LYS A 29 12.90 27.13 2.33
CA LYS A 29 13.71 26.33 3.26
C LYS A 29 12.89 26.05 4.51
N THR A 30 12.75 24.77 4.85
CA THR A 30 12.14 24.32 6.10
C THR A 30 13.18 23.61 6.96
N ASP A 31 12.81 23.31 8.20
CA ASP A 31 13.56 22.43 9.09
C ASP A 31 13.67 20.99 8.56
N ARG A 32 12.82 20.61 7.59
CA ARG A 32 12.71 19.25 7.03
C ARG A 32 13.31 19.10 5.64
N GLY A 33 13.62 20.20 4.97
CA GLY A 33 14.21 20.21 3.63
C GLY A 33 13.78 21.41 2.80
N GLU A 34 13.87 21.27 1.48
CA GLU A 34 13.42 22.28 0.52
C GLU A 34 11.96 22.01 0.16
N LYS A 35 11.04 22.82 0.68
CA LYS A 35 9.63 22.77 0.32
C LYS A 35 9.42 23.40 -1.05
N LEU A 36 8.75 22.66 -1.93
CA LEU A 36 8.25 23.16 -3.21
C LEU A 36 6.89 23.81 -2.97
N ALA A 37 6.86 25.14 -2.96
CA ALA A 37 5.67 25.93 -2.73
C ALA A 37 5.14 26.49 -4.06
N PHE A 38 3.81 26.54 -4.21
CA PHE A 38 3.18 27.19 -5.36
C PHE A 38 3.33 28.71 -5.23
N ILE A 39 3.47 29.40 -6.36
CA ILE A 39 3.73 30.85 -6.38
C ILE A 39 2.62 31.68 -5.73
N ASP A 40 1.39 31.15 -5.69
CA ASP A 40 0.25 31.78 -5.02
C ASP A 40 0.24 31.57 -3.49
N ASN A 41 1.26 30.90 -2.95
CA ASN A 41 1.43 30.53 -1.54
C ASN A 41 0.27 29.69 -0.96
N GLU A 42 -0.58 29.13 -1.81
CA GLU A 42 -1.61 28.19 -1.37
C GLU A 42 -1.07 26.76 -1.54
N ASP A 43 -1.39 25.86 -0.61
CA ASP A 43 -1.08 24.43 -0.68
C ASP A 43 -2.24 23.66 -1.36
N MET A 44 -2.13 22.34 -1.54
CA MET A 44 -3.26 21.52 -2.03
C MET A 44 -4.18 21.18 -0.86
N TYR A 45 -5.39 21.74 -0.80
CA TYR A 45 -6.29 21.61 0.34
C TYR A 45 -7.43 20.62 0.13
N PHE A 46 -8.00 20.16 1.25
CA PHE A 46 -9.09 19.19 1.27
C PHE A 46 -10.21 19.61 2.23
N PRO A 47 -11.47 19.32 1.86
CA PRO A 47 -12.59 19.37 2.81
C PRO A 47 -12.43 18.35 3.96
N LEU A 48 -13.23 18.52 5.01
CA LEU A 48 -13.25 17.60 6.16
C LEU A 48 -13.63 16.19 5.70
N GLY A 49 -12.86 15.18 6.13
CA GLY A 49 -13.13 13.77 5.79
C GLY A 49 -12.89 13.38 4.33
N ILE A 50 -12.53 14.33 3.47
CA ILE A 50 -12.38 14.09 2.03
C ILE A 50 -10.89 14.01 1.67
N TYR A 51 -10.57 13.08 0.77
CA TYR A 51 -9.26 12.96 0.12
C TYR A 51 -9.35 13.04 -1.41
N GLU A 52 -10.54 13.15 -1.99
CA GLU A 52 -10.72 13.30 -3.43
C GLU A 52 -10.17 14.65 -3.92
N PHE A 53 -9.64 14.67 -5.15
CA PHE A 53 -9.10 15.88 -5.78
C PHE A 53 -10.20 16.59 -6.55
N ASP A 54 -10.35 17.89 -6.27
CA ASP A 54 -11.09 18.82 -7.10
C ASP A 54 -10.27 19.29 -8.32
N GLU A 55 -10.85 20.16 -9.14
CA GLU A 55 -10.20 20.67 -10.36
C GLU A 55 -8.90 21.43 -10.07
N GLU A 56 -8.83 22.20 -8.98
CA GLU A 56 -7.64 22.95 -8.62
C GLU A 56 -6.51 22.02 -8.17
N ASN A 57 -6.81 20.99 -7.37
CA ASN A 57 -5.84 19.97 -7.00
C ASN A 57 -5.34 19.17 -8.23
N LEU A 58 -6.20 18.89 -9.21
CA LEU A 58 -5.80 18.25 -10.47
C LEU A 58 -4.86 19.14 -11.30
N LYS A 59 -5.13 20.44 -11.36
CA LYS A 59 -4.27 21.43 -12.02
C LYS A 59 -2.90 21.53 -11.34
N ARG A 60 -2.86 21.57 -10.01
CA ARG A 60 -1.63 21.57 -9.22
C ARG A 60 -0.80 20.30 -9.40
N THR A 61 -1.47 19.15 -9.48
CA THR A 61 -0.85 17.86 -9.81
C THR A 61 -0.14 17.92 -11.17
N LYS A 62 -0.77 18.52 -12.18
CA LYS A 62 -0.17 18.70 -13.51
C LYS A 62 1.09 19.58 -13.43
N GLN A 63 1.05 20.66 -12.66
CA GLN A 63 2.21 21.54 -12.47
C GLN A 63 3.38 20.78 -11.82
N ILE A 64 3.13 19.97 -10.79
CA ILE A 64 4.18 19.15 -10.16
C ILE A 64 4.70 18.08 -11.11
N ALA A 65 3.84 17.46 -11.93
CA ALA A 65 4.30 16.52 -12.96
C ALA A 65 5.25 17.19 -13.97
N MET A 66 4.98 18.44 -14.35
CA MET A 66 5.84 19.22 -15.23
C MET A 66 7.19 19.51 -14.56
N PHE A 67 7.18 19.84 -13.27
CA PHE A 67 8.40 19.98 -12.47
C PHE A 67 9.24 18.69 -12.44
N LEU A 68 8.63 17.53 -12.14
CA LEU A 68 9.35 16.26 -12.09
C LEU A 68 9.91 15.80 -13.44
N LYS A 69 9.24 16.16 -14.55
CA LYS A 69 9.74 15.90 -15.91
C LYS A 69 10.97 16.74 -16.25
N ALA A 70 10.99 18.00 -15.82
CA ALA A 70 12.12 18.88 -16.06
C ALA A 70 13.31 18.59 -15.15
N ASN A 71 13.06 17.99 -13.98
CA ASN A 71 14.09 17.65 -13.00
C ASN A 71 14.14 16.13 -12.80
N PRO A 72 14.71 15.34 -13.74
CA PRO A 72 14.59 13.88 -13.75
C PRO A 72 15.25 13.18 -12.55
N ASP A 73 16.23 13.81 -11.90
CA ASP A 73 16.99 13.23 -10.79
C ASP A 73 16.37 13.53 -9.41
N CYS A 74 15.41 14.46 -9.35
CA CYS A 74 14.80 14.85 -8.08
C CYS A 74 13.84 13.78 -7.54
N TYR A 75 13.74 13.71 -6.23
CA TYR A 75 12.71 12.95 -5.52
C TYR A 75 11.73 13.92 -4.86
N LEU A 76 10.51 13.44 -4.63
CA LEU A 76 9.44 14.21 -4.02
C LEU A 76 8.86 13.46 -2.83
N ILE A 77 8.98 14.02 -1.64
CA ILE A 77 8.20 13.57 -0.49
C ILE A 77 6.88 14.34 -0.49
N VAL A 78 5.78 13.60 -0.46
CA VAL A 78 4.41 14.12 -0.42
C VAL A 78 3.87 13.88 0.98
N GLU A 79 3.74 14.95 1.74
CA GLU A 79 3.34 14.93 3.13
C GLU A 79 1.85 15.21 3.26
N GLY A 80 1.09 14.21 3.74
CA GLY A 80 -0.31 14.38 4.05
C GLY A 80 -0.54 14.95 5.43
N HIS A 81 -1.44 15.94 5.53
CA HIS A 81 -1.87 16.53 6.80
C HIS A 81 -3.40 16.55 6.97
N SER A 82 -3.84 16.57 8.22
CA SER A 82 -5.23 16.83 8.62
C SER A 82 -5.29 17.99 9.63
N ASP A 83 -6.49 18.47 9.91
CA ASP A 83 -6.75 19.25 11.12
C ASP A 83 -7.09 18.32 12.29
N ILE A 84 -7.26 18.90 13.47
CA ILE A 84 -7.58 18.16 14.70
C ILE A 84 -9.05 17.70 14.78
N ASN A 85 -9.90 18.10 13.81
CA ASN A 85 -11.30 17.74 13.86
C ASN A 85 -11.44 16.28 13.40
N PRO A 86 -12.02 15.39 14.23
CA PRO A 86 -12.35 14.05 13.78
C PRO A 86 -13.42 14.15 12.69
N TYR A 87 -13.25 13.45 11.56
CA TYR A 87 -14.31 13.40 10.55
C TYR A 87 -15.39 12.36 10.88
N GLU A 88 -15.09 11.36 11.72
CA GLU A 88 -16.06 10.40 12.33
C GLU A 88 -15.44 9.71 13.56
N ASN A 89 -16.21 9.49 14.65
CA ASN A 89 -15.89 8.64 15.83
C ASN A 89 -14.41 8.27 15.95
N GLU A 90 -13.55 9.26 16.18
CA GLU A 90 -12.10 9.03 16.19
C GLU A 90 -11.74 8.26 17.47
N ASP A 91 -10.89 7.25 17.34
CA ASP A 91 -10.25 6.67 18.51
C ASP A 91 -9.39 7.72 19.20
N GLU A 92 -9.03 7.48 20.46
CA GLU A 92 -8.19 8.37 21.28
C GLU A 92 -6.81 8.66 20.63
N TYR A 93 -6.45 7.93 19.58
CA TYR A 93 -5.11 7.89 18.98
C TYR A 93 -4.99 8.65 17.68
N GLY A 94 -6.09 9.19 17.14
CA GLY A 94 -6.03 10.01 15.94
C GLY A 94 -5.76 9.21 14.66
N ILE A 95 -6.05 7.90 14.67
CA ILE A 95 -5.68 6.99 13.59
C ILE A 95 -6.39 7.39 12.32
N LYS A 96 -7.69 7.71 12.41
CA LYS A 96 -8.49 8.10 11.24
C LYS A 96 -7.94 9.34 10.55
N ASN A 97 -7.55 10.37 11.30
CA ASN A 97 -6.92 11.55 10.71
C ASN A 97 -5.57 11.26 10.07
N THR A 98 -4.77 10.41 10.71
CA THR A 98 -3.49 9.94 10.16
C THR A 98 -3.71 9.17 8.84
N MET A 99 -4.66 8.24 8.82
CA MET A 99 -5.06 7.48 7.63
C MET A 99 -5.61 8.37 6.51
N LEU A 100 -6.48 9.32 6.85
CA LEU A 100 -7.01 10.29 5.90
C LEU A 100 -5.90 11.13 5.27
N SER A 101 -4.93 11.56 6.08
CA SER A 101 -3.77 12.28 5.58
C SER A 101 -2.92 11.42 4.63
N TYR A 102 -2.80 10.10 4.90
CA TYR A 102 -2.14 9.17 3.98
C TYR A 102 -2.92 8.96 2.68
N TYR A 103 -4.25 8.86 2.74
CA TYR A 103 -5.07 8.77 1.54
C TYR A 103 -4.90 9.98 0.63
N ARG A 104 -4.75 11.18 1.21
CA ARG A 104 -4.45 12.40 0.46
C ARG A 104 -3.10 12.32 -0.27
N SER A 105 -2.05 11.83 0.39
CA SER A 105 -0.74 11.70 -0.27
C SER A 105 -0.73 10.57 -1.30
N LEU A 106 -1.46 9.47 -1.07
CA LEU A 106 -1.63 8.39 -2.04
C LEU A 106 -2.46 8.78 -3.27
N ILE A 107 -3.54 9.55 -3.10
CA ILE A 107 -4.36 9.94 -4.25
C ILE A 107 -3.57 10.90 -5.15
N PHE A 108 -2.66 11.70 -4.60
CA PHE A 108 -1.70 12.46 -5.40
C PHE A 108 -0.86 11.54 -6.31
N LEU A 109 -0.26 10.50 -5.73
CA LEU A 109 0.52 9.51 -6.48
C LEU A 109 -0.31 8.84 -7.58
N GLN A 110 -1.58 8.53 -7.33
CA GLN A 110 -2.47 7.99 -8.36
C GLN A 110 -2.76 9.00 -9.47
N LYS A 111 -3.09 10.25 -9.12
CA LYS A 111 -3.47 11.27 -10.12
C LYS A 111 -2.29 11.73 -10.96
N ILE A 112 -1.07 11.76 -10.40
CA ILE A 112 0.11 12.22 -11.14
C ILE A 112 0.55 11.22 -12.22
N ARG A 113 0.22 9.93 -12.09
CA ARG A 113 0.57 8.86 -13.04
C ARG A 113 0.02 9.09 -14.45
N VAL A 114 -1.09 9.81 -14.58
CA VAL A 114 -1.66 10.21 -15.88
C VAL A 114 -0.65 11.04 -16.70
N TYR A 115 0.27 11.71 -16.03
CA TYR A 115 1.28 12.56 -16.67
C TYR A 115 2.62 11.85 -16.87
N GLY A 116 2.87 10.70 -16.25
CA GLY A 116 4.13 9.95 -16.38
C GLY A 116 4.34 8.97 -15.22
N ASN A 117 5.27 8.03 -15.40
CA ASN A 117 5.64 7.12 -14.31
C ASN A 117 6.69 7.80 -13.41
N PHE A 118 6.28 8.17 -12.19
CA PHE A 118 7.12 8.78 -11.18
C PHE A 118 7.19 7.93 -9.90
N ASP A 119 6.74 6.67 -9.95
CA ASP A 119 6.49 5.86 -8.76
C ASP A 119 7.77 5.62 -7.93
N ASN A 120 8.91 5.48 -8.59
CA ASN A 120 10.21 5.31 -7.92
C ASN A 120 10.82 6.63 -7.40
N ARG A 121 10.14 7.76 -7.62
CA ARG A 121 10.62 9.11 -7.30
C ARG A 121 9.73 9.84 -6.29
N ILE A 122 8.56 9.29 -5.97
CA ILE A 122 7.60 9.89 -5.06
C ILE A 122 7.52 9.03 -3.80
N ILE A 123 7.69 9.66 -2.64
CA ILE A 123 7.53 9.05 -1.32
C ILE A 123 6.31 9.67 -0.65
N THR A 124 5.29 8.88 -0.35
CA THR A 124 4.12 9.35 0.40
C THR A 124 4.32 9.18 1.90
N LEU A 125 4.05 10.25 2.64
CA LEU A 125 4.05 10.28 4.10
C LEU A 125 2.71 10.82 4.61
N ALA A 126 2.47 10.63 5.90
CA ALA A 126 1.27 11.08 6.58
C ALA A 126 1.58 11.46 8.01
N TYR A 127 0.95 12.53 8.48
CA TYR A 127 1.18 13.06 9.81
C TYR A 127 -0.09 13.28 10.62
N GLY A 128 -1.28 13.10 10.01
CA GLY A 128 -2.54 13.50 10.62
C GLY A 128 -2.48 14.96 11.06
N TYR A 129 -2.89 15.22 12.30
CA TYR A 129 -2.90 16.56 12.90
C TYR A 129 -1.63 16.91 13.68
N LYS A 130 -0.60 16.06 13.72
CA LYS A 130 0.57 16.21 14.60
C LYS A 130 1.43 17.45 14.32
N TYR A 131 1.34 18.00 13.11
CA TYR A 131 2.11 19.17 12.68
C TYR A 131 1.20 20.23 12.04
N PRO A 132 0.39 20.94 12.85
CA PRO A 132 -0.43 22.03 12.35
C PRO A 132 0.46 23.20 11.97
N LYS A 133 0.22 23.77 10.78
CA LYS A 133 0.87 24.98 10.28
C LYS A 133 0.04 26.23 10.59
N TYR A 134 -1.27 26.07 10.59
CA TYR A 134 -2.25 27.14 10.75
C TYR A 134 -2.93 27.08 12.12
N THR A 135 -3.34 28.27 12.59
CA THR A 135 -4.03 28.45 13.88
C THR A 135 -5.44 27.85 13.85
N GLU A 136 -6.13 27.85 15.00
CA GLU A 136 -7.51 27.36 15.09
C GLU A 136 -8.49 28.10 14.17
N ALA A 137 -8.26 29.40 13.93
CA ALA A 137 -9.07 30.22 13.03
C ALA A 137 -8.96 29.76 11.56
N ASP A 138 -7.78 29.28 11.16
CA ASP A 138 -7.47 28.84 9.80
C ASP A 138 -7.25 27.31 9.73
N LYS A 139 -7.75 26.56 10.72
CA LYS A 139 -7.46 25.13 10.87
C LYS A 139 -7.80 24.30 9.65
N ILE A 140 -8.77 24.73 8.84
CA ILE A 140 -9.16 24.10 7.58
C ILE A 140 -7.95 23.96 6.64
N LYS A 141 -7.04 24.94 6.63
CA LYS A 141 -5.80 24.90 5.83
C LYS A 141 -4.80 23.85 6.33
N ASN A 142 -4.96 23.30 7.53
CA ASN A 142 -4.15 22.16 7.98
C ASN A 142 -4.49 20.85 7.23
N ARG A 143 -5.66 20.78 6.58
CA ARG A 143 -6.02 19.67 5.69
C ARG A 143 -5.37 19.87 4.32
N ARG A 144 -4.09 19.55 4.20
CA ARG A 144 -3.27 19.87 3.03
C ARG A 144 -2.31 18.76 2.60
N LEU A 145 -1.76 18.90 1.41
CA LEU A 145 -0.48 18.27 1.02
C LEU A 145 0.65 19.28 1.05
N GLU A 146 1.80 18.84 1.55
CA GLU A 146 3.08 19.54 1.39
C GLU A 146 4.06 18.70 0.58
N PHE A 147 4.98 19.39 -0.10
CA PHE A 147 5.87 18.79 -1.08
C PHE A 147 7.32 19.14 -0.72
N ILE A 148 8.11 18.15 -0.30
CA ILE A 148 9.54 18.33 -0.04
C ILE A 148 10.31 17.76 -1.24
N VAL A 149 11.13 18.59 -1.86
CA VAL A 149 11.98 18.19 -2.97
C VAL A 149 13.35 17.81 -2.44
N LEU A 150 13.85 16.69 -2.94
CA LEU A 150 15.22 16.24 -2.74
C LEU A 150 15.91 16.28 -4.09
N SER A 151 17.10 16.89 -4.15
CA SER A 151 17.82 17.11 -5.41
C SER A 151 18.23 15.80 -6.11
N ASP A 152 18.49 14.75 -5.32
CA ASP A 152 19.08 13.50 -5.81
C ASP A 152 18.92 12.34 -4.79
N GLU A 153 19.44 11.17 -5.18
CA GLU A 153 19.41 9.96 -4.35
C GLU A 153 20.26 10.08 -3.06
N LYS A 154 21.28 10.94 -3.06
CA LYS A 154 22.13 11.16 -1.88
C LYS A 154 21.36 11.91 -0.80
N GLU A 155 20.55 12.92 -1.17
CA GLU A 155 19.63 13.56 -0.23
C GLU A 155 18.53 12.60 0.24
N LEU A 156 18.00 11.74 -0.65
CA LEU A 156 17.06 10.68 -0.24
C LEU A 156 17.65 9.77 0.83
N LYS A 157 18.89 9.29 0.65
CA LYS A 157 19.59 8.45 1.63
C LYS A 157 19.75 9.11 3.00
N LYS A 158 19.93 10.44 3.05
CA LYS A 158 19.97 11.18 4.32
C LYS A 158 18.61 11.16 5.03
N GLN A 159 17.51 11.14 4.27
CA GLN A 159 16.14 11.14 4.78
C GLN A 159 15.60 9.74 5.10
N GLU A 160 16.24 8.66 4.64
CA GLU A 160 15.77 7.27 4.81
C GLU A 160 15.39 6.94 6.26
N LYS A 161 16.22 7.32 7.24
CA LYS A 161 15.94 7.06 8.65
C LYS A 161 14.67 7.79 9.13
N TYR A 162 14.49 9.03 8.70
CA TYR A 162 13.32 9.84 9.03
C TYR A 162 12.06 9.28 8.37
N ILE A 163 12.11 9.05 7.05
CA ILE A 163 11.03 8.43 6.27
C ILE A 163 10.61 7.12 6.92
N LYS A 164 11.58 6.27 7.28
CA LYS A 164 11.32 5.00 7.97
C LYS A 164 10.63 5.24 9.31
N SER A 165 11.09 6.19 10.13
CA SER A 165 10.46 6.49 11.42
C SER A 165 9.01 7.00 11.30
N VAL A 166 8.72 7.81 10.28
CA VAL A 166 7.36 8.32 10.03
C VAL A 166 6.47 7.18 9.56
N LYS A 167 6.93 6.36 8.60
CA LYS A 167 6.21 5.15 8.17
C LYS A 167 5.97 4.19 9.33
N ASP A 168 6.99 3.98 10.16
CA ASP A 168 6.92 3.17 11.38
C ASP A 168 5.96 3.78 12.43
N SER A 169 5.59 5.06 12.33
CA SER A 169 4.59 5.71 13.19
C SER A 169 3.16 5.66 12.63
N LEU A 170 3.02 5.40 11.32
CA LEU A 170 1.73 5.05 10.69
C LEU A 170 1.32 3.62 11.04
N ILE A 171 2.27 2.83 11.55
CA ILE A 171 2.05 1.53 12.14
C ILE A 171 1.23 1.73 13.42
N VAL A 172 -0.09 1.63 13.28
CA VAL A 172 -0.98 1.31 14.40
C VAL A 172 -0.68 -0.13 14.78
N MET A 173 0.42 -0.35 15.50
CA MET A 173 0.53 -1.58 16.26
C MET A 173 -0.77 -1.67 17.05
N ASP A 174 -1.45 -2.81 16.99
CA ASP A 174 -2.28 -3.24 18.12
C ASP A 174 -1.45 -2.90 19.37
N GLU A 175 -1.91 -1.92 20.16
CA GLU A 175 -1.10 -1.03 21.01
C GLU A 175 -0.42 -1.72 22.20
N ASN A 176 -0.34 -3.04 22.12
CA ASN A 176 -0.03 -3.96 23.18
C ASN A 176 1.36 -4.59 23.06
N ILE A 177 2.18 -4.22 22.06
CA ILE A 177 3.38 -5.00 21.73
C ILE A 177 4.60 -4.13 21.37
N LYS A 178 5.54 -4.00 22.31
CA LYS A 178 6.91 -3.55 22.08
C LYS A 178 7.90 -4.71 22.24
N ILE A 179 8.77 -4.95 21.24
CA ILE A 179 9.75 -6.04 21.25
C ILE A 179 11.07 -5.56 21.85
N GLU A 180 11.49 -6.15 22.97
CA GLU A 180 12.68 -5.70 23.71
C GLU A 180 13.93 -6.56 23.43
N ASN A 181 13.80 -7.81 22.95
CA ASN A 181 14.92 -8.68 22.60
C ASN A 181 14.46 -9.95 21.86
N SER A 182 15.23 -10.44 20.89
CA SER A 182 15.00 -11.71 20.18
C SER A 182 16.18 -12.66 20.36
N GLN A 183 16.30 -13.26 21.54
CA GLN A 183 17.31 -14.29 21.81
C GLN A 183 16.65 -15.53 22.43
N ASN A 184 17.09 -16.71 22.01
CA ASN A 184 16.68 -18.02 22.54
C ASN A 184 15.17 -18.35 22.45
N ASN A 185 14.54 -18.14 21.28
CA ASN A 185 13.15 -18.52 20.99
C ASN A 185 12.10 -17.85 21.91
N ILE A 186 12.47 -16.73 22.52
CA ILE A 186 11.63 -15.97 23.43
C ILE A 186 11.43 -14.59 22.84
N ILE A 187 10.18 -14.20 22.64
CA ILE A 187 9.82 -12.80 22.41
C ILE A 187 9.21 -12.27 23.70
N ARG A 188 9.78 -11.17 24.18
CA ARG A 188 9.22 -10.42 25.30
C ARG A 188 8.34 -9.30 24.76
N TYR A 189 7.10 -9.31 25.22
CA TYR A 189 6.09 -8.31 24.95
C TYR A 189 5.97 -7.44 26.19
N ILE A 190 5.87 -6.13 26.00
CA ILE A 190 5.50 -5.19 27.05
C ILE A 190 4.07 -4.74 26.76
N TYR A 191 3.16 -5.10 27.65
CA TYR A 191 1.76 -4.67 27.61
C TYR A 191 1.61 -3.29 28.26
N ARG A 192 0.48 -2.62 27.98
CA ARG A 192 0.22 -1.22 28.37
C ARG A 192 0.17 -0.98 29.89
N ASP A 193 -0.11 -2.02 30.66
CA ASP A 193 -0.05 -2.04 32.13
C ASP A 193 1.38 -2.09 32.68
N GLY A 194 2.39 -2.14 31.82
CA GLY A 194 3.79 -2.34 32.19
C GLY A 194 4.13 -3.81 32.46
N GLU A 195 3.18 -4.74 32.30
CA GLU A 195 3.46 -6.16 32.41
C GLU A 195 4.34 -6.61 31.25
N LYS A 196 5.52 -7.13 31.62
CA LYS A 196 6.35 -7.87 30.69
C LYS A 196 5.82 -9.29 30.65
N ARG A 197 5.27 -9.72 29.51
CA ARG A 197 4.95 -11.13 29.29
C ARG A 197 5.95 -11.75 28.35
N GLU A 198 6.43 -12.90 28.76
CA GLU A 198 7.35 -13.70 27.98
C GLU A 198 6.54 -14.73 27.20
N ILE A 199 6.52 -14.64 25.88
CA ILE A 199 6.02 -15.73 25.05
C ILE A 199 7.23 -16.51 24.59
N ARG A 200 7.34 -17.75 25.07
CA ARG A 200 8.16 -18.75 24.40
C ARG A 200 7.49 -19.07 23.09
N LEU A 201 8.07 -18.59 21.99
CA LEU A 201 7.61 -18.98 20.67
C LEU A 201 7.78 -20.49 20.53
N THR A 202 6.66 -21.18 20.37
CA THR A 202 6.71 -22.56 19.89
C THR A 202 6.84 -22.55 18.36
N TYR A 203 7.26 -23.68 17.78
CA TYR A 203 7.59 -23.96 16.37
C TYR A 203 6.74 -23.21 15.30
N ARG A 204 5.51 -22.83 15.61
CA ARG A 204 4.53 -22.23 14.68
C ARG A 204 4.45 -20.70 14.72
N GLU A 205 4.85 -20.02 15.77
CA GLU A 205 4.41 -18.62 16.02
C GLU A 205 5.30 -17.53 15.39
N GLY A 206 6.58 -17.81 15.10
CA GLY A 206 7.52 -16.79 14.63
C GLY A 206 7.56 -16.54 13.12
N ALA A 207 6.99 -17.43 12.30
CA ALA A 207 7.00 -17.30 10.83
C ALA A 207 5.66 -17.65 10.17
N TYR A 208 4.70 -18.10 11.00
CA TYR A 208 3.49 -18.86 10.71
C TYR A 208 3.35 -19.34 9.26
N SER A 209 4.16 -20.35 8.94
CA SER A 209 4.15 -21.10 7.70
C SER A 209 4.18 -22.60 8.02
N PRO A 210 3.43 -23.46 7.30
CA PRO A 210 3.14 -24.82 7.76
C PRO A 210 4.37 -25.76 7.83
N GLU A 211 5.45 -25.46 7.08
CA GLU A 211 6.60 -26.37 6.88
C GLU A 211 7.98 -25.75 7.22
N VAL A 212 8.05 -24.63 7.95
CA VAL A 212 9.33 -23.97 8.29
C VAL A 212 10.03 -24.61 9.50
N LYS A 213 11.35 -24.87 9.42
CA LYS A 213 12.18 -25.38 10.53
C LYS A 213 12.43 -24.32 11.62
N ILE A 214 12.58 -24.73 12.89
CA ILE A 214 12.77 -23.83 14.07
C ILE A 214 13.85 -22.75 13.85
N GLY A 215 15.05 -23.16 13.45
CA GLY A 215 16.19 -22.25 13.33
C GLY A 215 15.98 -21.15 12.27
N ASP A 216 15.06 -21.36 11.34
CA ASP A 216 14.71 -20.37 10.32
C ASP A 216 13.45 -19.58 10.70
N ALA A 217 12.51 -20.16 11.43
CA ALA A 217 11.33 -19.46 11.92
C ALA A 217 11.68 -18.30 12.86
N VAL A 218 12.71 -18.46 13.69
CA VAL A 218 13.19 -17.43 14.63
C VAL A 218 13.75 -16.20 13.90
N LYS A 219 14.29 -16.38 12.69
CA LYS A 219 14.79 -15.28 11.85
C LYS A 219 13.68 -14.46 11.21
N CYS A 220 12.43 -14.93 11.28
CA CYS A 220 11.29 -14.37 10.58
C CYS A 220 10.29 -13.67 11.50
N ALA A 221 10.56 -13.61 12.81
CA ALA A 221 9.60 -13.13 13.79
C ALA A 221 9.54 -11.60 13.84
N ASN A 222 8.92 -11.01 12.82
CA ASN A 222 8.56 -9.61 12.80
C ASN A 222 7.06 -9.45 13.12
N PRO A 223 6.67 -8.57 14.04
CA PRO A 223 5.27 -8.34 14.36
C PRO A 223 4.54 -7.88 13.10
N ILE A 224 3.38 -8.49 12.82
CA ILE A 224 2.51 -8.06 11.73
C ILE A 224 1.71 -6.88 12.25
N ASN A 225 1.85 -5.73 11.60
CA ASN A 225 1.13 -4.53 11.95
C ASN A 225 -0.21 -4.50 11.23
N THR A 226 -1.27 -4.85 11.95
CA THR A 226 -2.65 -4.67 11.50
C THR A 226 -3.09 -3.24 11.79
N ILE A 227 -3.03 -2.41 10.75
CA ILE A 227 -3.80 -1.16 10.69
C ILE A 227 -5.23 -1.45 11.18
N ASP A 228 -5.87 -0.52 11.90
CA ASP A 228 -7.21 -0.69 12.52
C ASP A 228 -8.36 -1.10 11.57
N LEU A 229 -8.06 -1.25 10.27
CA LEU A 229 -8.93 -1.75 9.21
C LEU A 229 -8.90 -3.27 9.03
N PHE A 230 -7.87 -3.93 9.56
CA PHE A 230 -7.63 -5.36 9.38
C PHE A 230 -7.46 -6.09 10.72
N TYR A 231 -7.67 -7.40 10.67
CA TYR A 231 -7.21 -8.33 11.68
C TYR A 231 -6.60 -9.56 11.00
N ILE A 232 -5.80 -10.31 11.76
CA ILE A 232 -5.21 -11.56 11.30
C ILE A 232 -6.01 -12.74 11.86
N GLU A 233 -6.48 -13.61 10.97
CA GLU A 233 -7.09 -14.89 11.33
C GLU A 233 -6.06 -16.02 11.14
N LYS A 234 -5.89 -16.85 12.16
CA LYS A 234 -4.97 -17.99 12.11
C LYS A 234 -5.65 -19.17 11.39
N SER A 235 -5.05 -19.68 10.32
CA SER A 235 -5.55 -20.86 9.58
C SER A 235 -4.48 -21.94 9.41
N GLU A 236 -4.83 -23.15 8.97
CA GLU A 236 -3.82 -24.19 8.67
C GLU A 236 -2.81 -23.80 7.57
N ARG A 237 -3.14 -22.82 6.74
CA ARG A 237 -2.33 -22.35 5.61
C ARG A 237 -1.46 -21.14 5.95
N GLY A 238 -1.69 -20.47 7.07
CA GLY A 238 -1.00 -19.22 7.38
C GLY A 238 -1.91 -18.18 8.04
N TYR A 239 -1.36 -16.99 8.22
CA TYR A 239 -2.08 -15.84 8.76
C TYR A 239 -2.90 -15.22 7.63
N ILE A 240 -4.22 -15.27 7.74
CA ILE A 240 -5.12 -14.73 6.75
C ILE A 240 -5.46 -13.30 7.15
N LEU A 241 -5.15 -12.33 6.28
CA LEU A 241 -5.59 -10.95 6.45
C LEU A 241 -7.08 -10.85 6.19
N LYS A 242 -7.82 -10.35 7.17
CA LYS A 242 -9.26 -10.10 7.09
C LYS A 242 -9.54 -8.62 7.31
N SER A 243 -10.44 -8.05 6.52
CA SER A 243 -10.97 -6.71 6.81
C SER A 243 -12.02 -6.78 7.92
N LYS A 244 -12.04 -5.78 8.80
CA LYS A 244 -13.05 -5.66 9.87
C LYS A 244 -14.47 -5.49 9.34
N ASP A 245 -14.62 -4.85 8.20
CA ASP A 245 -15.92 -4.61 7.55
C ASP A 245 -16.40 -5.80 6.70
N GLU A 246 -15.74 -6.97 6.82
CA GLU A 246 -15.99 -8.20 6.06
C GLU A 246 -15.94 -8.09 4.53
N TYR A 247 -15.57 -6.92 3.97
CA TYR A 247 -15.40 -6.76 2.54
C TYR A 247 -14.32 -7.72 2.02
N GLN A 248 -14.74 -8.67 1.20
CA GLN A 248 -13.87 -9.59 0.48
C GLN A 248 -13.98 -9.28 -1.00
N PHE A 249 -12.88 -9.41 -1.74
CA PHE A 249 -12.88 -9.30 -3.20
C PHE A 249 -13.67 -10.45 -3.79
N ILE A 250 -14.97 -10.24 -4.03
CA ILE A 250 -15.88 -11.22 -4.61
C ILE A 250 -16.04 -10.93 -6.10
N PHE A 251 -15.92 -11.98 -6.90
CA PHE A 251 -15.98 -11.90 -8.35
C PHE A 251 -17.35 -12.33 -8.90
N ASN A 252 -17.71 -11.73 -10.02
CA ASN A 252 -18.81 -12.18 -10.84
C ASN A 252 -18.50 -13.57 -11.43
N LYS A 253 -19.55 -14.29 -11.83
CA LYS A 253 -19.42 -15.60 -12.48
C LYS A 253 -18.53 -15.48 -13.72
N ASN A 254 -17.60 -16.41 -13.92
CA ASN A 254 -16.68 -16.43 -15.06
C ASN A 254 -15.84 -15.15 -15.28
N SER A 255 -15.70 -14.28 -14.28
CA SER A 255 -14.89 -13.06 -14.36
C SER A 255 -13.72 -13.10 -13.38
N TYR A 256 -12.65 -12.40 -13.77
CA TYR A 256 -11.47 -12.11 -12.96
C TYR A 256 -11.24 -10.61 -12.77
N ASP A 257 -12.17 -9.76 -13.23
CA ASP A 257 -12.01 -8.32 -13.16
C ASP A 257 -12.27 -7.83 -11.74
N VAL A 258 -11.32 -7.09 -11.18
CA VAL A 258 -11.52 -6.43 -9.90
C VAL A 258 -12.54 -5.31 -10.08
N ARG A 259 -13.64 -5.40 -9.33
CA ARG A 259 -14.74 -4.42 -9.40
C ARG A 259 -14.30 -3.08 -8.80
N GLN A 260 -14.71 -1.97 -9.42
CA GLN A 260 -14.33 -0.61 -8.99
C GLN A 260 -14.75 -0.29 -7.55
N GLU A 261 -15.84 -0.87 -7.05
CA GLU A 261 -16.29 -0.75 -5.66
C GLU A 261 -15.23 -1.21 -4.65
N TYR A 262 -14.28 -2.06 -5.05
CA TYR A 262 -13.18 -2.50 -4.19
C TYR A 262 -11.96 -1.58 -4.21
N SER A 263 -12.02 -0.40 -4.85
CA SER A 263 -10.88 0.52 -4.92
C SER A 263 -10.39 0.94 -3.53
N ASN A 264 -11.31 1.23 -2.60
CA ASN A 264 -10.95 1.58 -1.22
C ASN A 264 -10.28 0.41 -0.50
N MET A 265 -10.83 -0.80 -0.64
CA MET A 265 -10.21 -2.00 -0.05
C MET A 265 -8.82 -2.27 -0.63
N MET A 266 -8.66 -2.11 -1.94
CA MET A 266 -7.38 -2.29 -2.62
C MET A 266 -6.34 -1.31 -2.10
N GLN A 267 -6.74 -0.04 -1.92
CA GLN A 267 -5.90 0.97 -1.30
C GLN A 267 -5.51 0.57 0.13
N ASN A 268 -6.47 0.13 0.95
CA ASN A 268 -6.21 -0.32 2.32
C ASN A 268 -5.22 -1.48 2.37
N VAL A 269 -5.33 -2.45 1.45
CA VAL A 269 -4.35 -3.54 1.35
C VAL A 269 -2.97 -3.00 0.94
N GLY A 270 -2.90 -2.05 0.00
CA GLY A 270 -1.66 -1.34 -0.35
C GLY A 270 -1.01 -0.68 0.87
N MET A 271 -1.79 0.02 1.69
CA MET A 271 -1.31 0.60 2.95
C MET A 271 -0.76 -0.45 3.91
N PHE A 272 -1.47 -1.57 4.05
CA PHE A 272 -1.02 -2.66 4.91
C PHE A 272 0.31 -3.23 4.40
N ILE A 273 0.49 -3.36 3.09
CA ILE A 273 1.76 -3.78 2.48
C ILE A 273 2.86 -2.75 2.73
N ASP A 274 2.58 -1.46 2.56
CA ASP A 274 3.53 -0.35 2.78
C ASP A 274 3.99 -0.27 4.24
N ALA A 275 3.06 -0.41 5.17
CA ALA A 275 3.30 -0.35 6.61
C ALA A 275 4.01 -1.61 7.15
N ASN A 276 4.17 -2.63 6.31
CA ASN A 276 4.78 -3.90 6.69
C ASN A 276 5.85 -4.31 5.66
N PRO A 277 6.91 -3.53 5.43
CA PRO A 277 7.82 -3.67 4.28
C PRO A 277 8.47 -5.05 4.12
N ASP A 278 8.65 -5.79 5.22
CA ASP A 278 9.32 -7.09 5.24
C ASP A 278 8.39 -8.28 4.96
N LEU A 279 7.07 -8.04 4.89
CA LEU A 279 6.09 -9.11 4.68
C LEU A 279 5.93 -9.48 3.21
N TYR A 280 5.61 -10.74 2.97
CA TYR A 280 5.20 -11.29 1.69
C TYR A 280 3.71 -11.62 1.75
N PHE A 281 3.04 -11.49 0.62
CA PHE A 281 1.60 -11.64 0.48
C PHE A 281 1.30 -12.70 -0.56
N VAL A 282 0.71 -13.80 -0.14
CA VAL A 282 0.12 -14.74 -1.08
C VAL A 282 -1.32 -14.34 -1.33
N VAL A 283 -1.63 -14.00 -2.58
CA VAL A 283 -3.00 -13.70 -3.01
C VAL A 283 -3.57 -14.99 -3.56
N GLU A 284 -4.48 -15.58 -2.82
CA GLU A 284 -5.10 -16.85 -3.16
C GLU A 284 -6.45 -16.61 -3.84
N GLY A 285 -6.55 -16.98 -5.10
CA GLY A 285 -7.81 -16.98 -5.82
C GLY A 285 -8.59 -18.26 -5.61
N HIS A 286 -9.90 -18.14 -5.45
CA HIS A 286 -10.83 -19.25 -5.28
C HIS A 286 -11.99 -19.17 -6.28
N SER A 287 -12.61 -20.30 -6.59
CA SER A 287 -13.80 -20.41 -7.43
C SER A 287 -14.92 -21.21 -6.76
N ASN A 288 -16.11 -21.12 -7.36
CA ASN A 288 -17.26 -21.91 -6.94
C ASN A 288 -17.32 -23.21 -7.78
N PRO A 289 -17.55 -24.38 -7.17
CA PRO A 289 -17.54 -25.69 -7.83
C PRO A 289 -18.72 -25.93 -8.80
N ILE A 290 -19.87 -25.29 -8.56
CA ILE A 290 -21.13 -25.55 -9.29
C ILE A 290 -21.22 -24.72 -10.58
N THR A 291 -20.59 -23.55 -10.60
CA THR A 291 -20.39 -22.84 -11.86
C THR A 291 -19.35 -23.57 -12.68
N SER A 292 -19.56 -23.71 -14.00
CA SER A 292 -18.53 -24.13 -14.96
C SER A 292 -17.38 -23.11 -15.08
N ASP A 293 -16.94 -22.54 -13.96
CA ASP A 293 -15.71 -21.78 -13.72
C ASP A 293 -14.46 -22.64 -14.06
N LYS A 294 -14.63 -23.89 -14.54
CA LYS A 294 -13.65 -24.72 -15.28
C LYS A 294 -13.21 -24.10 -16.62
N LYS A 295 -12.90 -22.80 -16.64
CA LYS A 295 -11.82 -22.32 -17.49
C LYS A 295 -10.57 -22.47 -16.63
N GLU A 296 -9.73 -23.43 -16.97
CA GLU A 296 -8.43 -23.64 -16.32
C GLU A 296 -7.79 -22.27 -16.03
N TYR A 297 -7.28 -22.10 -14.81
CA TYR A 297 -6.62 -20.87 -14.35
C TYR A 297 -7.52 -19.67 -13.97
N LEU A 298 -8.85 -19.79 -13.89
CA LEU A 298 -9.69 -18.62 -13.54
C LEU A 298 -9.39 -18.09 -12.12
N SER A 299 -9.21 -18.96 -11.15
CA SER A 299 -8.83 -18.57 -9.79
C SER A 299 -7.46 -17.87 -9.77
N TYR A 300 -6.48 -18.40 -10.51
CA TYR A 300 -5.17 -17.76 -10.67
C TYR A 300 -5.26 -16.40 -11.36
N LYS A 301 -6.10 -16.25 -12.39
CA LYS A 301 -6.34 -14.96 -13.07
C LYS A 301 -6.92 -13.91 -12.14
N ARG A 302 -7.79 -14.28 -11.19
CA ARG A 302 -8.29 -13.36 -10.16
C ARG A 302 -7.16 -12.83 -9.28
N ALA A 303 -6.30 -13.73 -8.80
CA ALA A 303 -5.13 -13.35 -7.99
C ALA A 303 -4.14 -12.48 -8.79
N LEU A 304 -3.91 -12.81 -10.06
CA LEU A 304 -3.04 -12.04 -10.94
C LEU A 304 -3.63 -10.66 -11.26
N SER A 305 -4.93 -10.57 -11.54
CA SER A 305 -5.61 -9.30 -11.79
C SER A 305 -5.53 -8.37 -10.58
N PHE A 306 -5.75 -8.89 -9.37
CA PHE A 306 -5.49 -8.13 -8.14
C PHE A 306 -4.04 -7.63 -8.06
N SER A 307 -3.07 -8.53 -8.33
CA SER A 307 -1.65 -8.21 -8.25
C SER A 307 -1.24 -7.12 -9.25
N GLN A 308 -1.92 -7.02 -10.39
CA GLN A 308 -1.72 -5.96 -11.38
C GLN A 308 -2.44 -4.67 -10.98
N GLU A 309 -3.67 -4.77 -10.49
CA GLU A 309 -4.48 -3.62 -10.10
C GLU A 309 -3.93 -2.89 -8.89
N ILE A 310 -3.34 -3.60 -7.92
CA ILE A 310 -2.76 -2.98 -6.73
C ILE A 310 -1.51 -2.15 -7.02
N GLU A 311 -0.85 -2.38 -8.16
CA GLU A 311 0.32 -1.60 -8.57
C GLU A 311 0.00 -0.11 -8.76
N LYS A 312 -1.29 0.24 -8.91
CA LYS A 312 -1.75 1.65 -8.93
C LYS A 312 -1.49 2.40 -7.62
N TYR A 313 -1.25 1.69 -6.52
CA TYR A 313 -1.01 2.25 -5.19
C TYR A 313 0.45 2.19 -4.75
N GLY A 314 1.27 1.34 -5.37
CA GLY A 314 2.68 1.19 -5.04
C GLY A 314 3.32 0.05 -5.83
N ASN A 315 4.62 -0.18 -5.69
CA ASN A 315 5.33 -1.27 -6.37
C ASN A 315 5.46 -2.47 -5.43
N TYR A 316 4.69 -3.52 -5.70
CA TYR A 316 4.58 -4.71 -4.83
C TYR A 316 4.96 -6.01 -5.55
N MET A 317 5.47 -5.91 -6.78
CA MET A 317 5.79 -7.04 -7.66
C MET A 317 6.71 -8.11 -7.05
N ASN A 318 7.56 -7.75 -6.10
CA ASN A 318 8.48 -8.67 -5.42
C ASN A 318 7.93 -9.23 -4.10
N ARG A 319 6.74 -8.77 -3.68
CA ARG A 319 6.15 -9.08 -2.39
C ARG A 319 4.81 -9.80 -2.52
N ILE A 320 4.14 -9.68 -3.67
CA ILE A 320 2.87 -10.35 -3.95
C ILE A 320 3.09 -11.62 -4.78
N ILE A 321 2.46 -12.71 -4.34
CA ILE A 321 2.58 -14.06 -4.87
C ILE A 321 1.17 -14.55 -5.24
N PRO A 322 0.74 -14.44 -6.50
CA PRO A 322 -0.59 -14.90 -6.91
C PRO A 322 -0.63 -16.43 -7.06
N LEU A 323 -1.64 -17.07 -6.46
CA LEU A 323 -1.90 -18.51 -6.59
C LEU A 323 -3.40 -18.76 -6.86
N GLY A 324 -3.71 -19.80 -7.63
CA GLY A 324 -5.08 -20.23 -7.91
C GLY A 324 -5.42 -21.59 -7.30
N TYR A 325 -6.47 -21.65 -6.48
CA TYR A 325 -6.91 -22.89 -5.81
C TYR A 325 -8.19 -23.48 -6.39
N ASP A 326 -8.80 -22.81 -7.37
CA ASP A 326 -10.11 -23.15 -7.90
C ASP A 326 -11.11 -23.46 -6.77
N ASP A 327 -11.80 -24.60 -6.83
CA ASP A 327 -12.78 -25.07 -5.84
C ASP A 327 -12.18 -25.98 -4.75
N LYS A 328 -10.85 -26.13 -4.70
CA LYS A 328 -10.15 -27.00 -3.74
C LYS A 328 -10.29 -26.53 -2.29
N ILE A 329 -10.61 -25.25 -2.07
CA ILE A 329 -10.74 -24.64 -0.74
C ILE A 329 -12.04 -23.82 -0.68
N LEU A 330 -13.09 -24.47 -0.16
CA LEU A 330 -14.40 -23.86 0.06
C LEU A 330 -14.48 -23.24 1.45
N ARG A 331 -15.00 -22.01 1.52
CA ARG A 331 -15.31 -21.33 2.80
C ARG A 331 -16.79 -21.40 3.14
N TYR A 332 -17.62 -21.44 2.11
CA TYR A 332 -19.07 -21.51 2.19
C TYR A 332 -19.56 -22.78 1.50
N ASP A 333 -20.85 -23.05 1.63
CA ASP A 333 -21.54 -24.10 0.88
C ASP A 333 -21.23 -24.04 -0.63
N ALA A 334 -21.19 -25.19 -1.29
CA ALA A 334 -20.73 -25.32 -2.68
C ALA A 334 -21.48 -24.41 -3.68
N THR A 335 -22.73 -24.06 -3.40
CA THR A 335 -23.59 -23.16 -4.18
C THR A 335 -23.30 -21.68 -3.95
N ASN A 336 -22.53 -21.32 -2.92
CA ASN A 336 -22.34 -19.93 -2.53
C ASN A 336 -21.45 -19.16 -3.50
N TYR A 337 -21.97 -18.06 -4.04
CA TYR A 337 -21.19 -17.21 -4.93
C TYR A 337 -19.98 -16.56 -4.25
N LYS A 338 -20.02 -16.40 -2.91
CA LYS A 338 -18.89 -15.87 -2.12
C LYS A 338 -17.66 -16.78 -2.12
N ASN A 339 -17.77 -18.03 -2.60
CA ASN A 339 -16.59 -18.86 -2.85
C ASN A 339 -15.71 -18.32 -4.00
N ARG A 340 -16.23 -17.45 -4.88
CA ARG A 340 -15.46 -16.74 -5.90
C ARG A 340 -14.78 -15.52 -5.29
N ARG A 341 -13.70 -15.74 -4.53
CA ARG A 341 -13.06 -14.72 -3.69
C ARG A 341 -11.54 -14.68 -3.82
N LEU A 342 -10.94 -13.64 -3.26
CA LEU A 342 -9.53 -13.65 -2.83
C LEU A 342 -9.40 -13.88 -1.33
N GLU A 343 -8.34 -14.56 -0.96
CA GLU A 343 -7.80 -14.57 0.40
C GLU A 343 -6.34 -14.11 0.36
N PHE A 344 -5.89 -13.49 1.45
CA PHE A 344 -4.55 -12.92 1.56
C PHE A 344 -3.81 -13.62 2.69
N VAL A 345 -2.80 -14.42 2.36
CA VAL A 345 -1.91 -15.02 3.34
C VAL A 345 -0.71 -14.11 3.55
N VAL A 346 -0.47 -13.74 4.79
CA VAL A 346 0.64 -12.87 5.20
C VAL A 346 1.77 -13.74 5.72
N LEU A 347 2.95 -13.59 5.15
CA LEU A 347 4.14 -14.37 5.47
C LEU A 347 5.30 -13.44 5.83
N GLN A 348 6.02 -13.75 6.91
CA GLN A 348 6.95 -12.78 7.50
C GLN A 348 8.35 -12.74 6.86
N CYS A 349 8.67 -13.69 5.99
CA CYS A 349 9.99 -13.78 5.35
C CYS A 349 9.99 -14.73 4.15
N GLN A 350 11.08 -14.70 3.37
CA GLN A 350 11.26 -15.58 2.21
C GLN A 350 11.31 -17.08 2.58
N VAL A 351 11.81 -17.43 3.78
CA VAL A 351 11.77 -18.83 4.23
C VAL A 351 10.33 -19.30 4.50
N ALA A 352 9.51 -18.42 5.08
CA ALA A 352 8.09 -18.68 5.29
C ALA A 352 7.35 -18.84 3.95
N VAL A 353 7.69 -18.02 2.95
CA VAL A 353 7.22 -18.19 1.57
C VAL A 353 7.57 -19.58 1.04
N LYS A 354 8.82 -20.01 1.15
CA LYS A 354 9.23 -21.33 0.66
C LYS A 354 8.47 -22.46 1.35
N GLY A 355 8.40 -22.44 2.69
CA GLY A 355 7.66 -23.46 3.45
C GLY A 355 6.17 -23.48 3.13
N TYR A 356 5.58 -22.30 2.88
CA TYR A 356 4.19 -22.20 2.47
C TYR A 356 3.99 -22.80 1.08
N LEU A 357 4.87 -22.46 0.14
CA LEU A 357 4.83 -22.97 -1.23
C LEU A 357 5.00 -24.49 -1.27
N ASP A 358 5.92 -25.06 -0.49
CA ASP A 358 6.12 -26.50 -0.38
C ASP A 358 4.87 -27.21 0.17
N TYR A 359 4.27 -26.65 1.24
CA TYR A 359 3.01 -27.13 1.81
C TYR A 359 1.88 -27.14 0.80
N VAL A 360 1.60 -26.01 0.14
CA VAL A 360 0.43 -25.91 -0.74
C VAL A 360 0.61 -26.70 -2.02
N LYS A 361 1.85 -26.86 -2.51
CA LYS A 361 2.15 -27.77 -3.62
C LYS A 361 1.75 -29.20 -3.27
N LYS A 362 2.18 -29.66 -2.09
CA LYS A 362 1.93 -31.03 -1.60
C LYS A 362 0.43 -31.31 -1.40
N HIS A 363 -0.33 -30.36 -0.88
CA HIS A 363 -1.72 -30.59 -0.46
C HIS A 363 -2.76 -30.14 -1.48
N TYR A 364 -2.50 -29.10 -2.27
CA TYR A 364 -3.50 -28.52 -3.17
C TYR A 364 -3.02 -28.39 -4.62
N SER A 365 -1.72 -28.40 -4.89
CA SER A 365 -1.15 -28.18 -6.24
C SER A 365 -1.79 -26.96 -6.94
N PRO A 366 -1.65 -25.74 -6.39
CA PRO A 366 -2.31 -24.55 -6.94
C PRO A 366 -1.69 -24.11 -8.26
N ASP A 367 -2.52 -23.48 -9.08
CA ASP A 367 -2.09 -22.80 -10.30
C ASP A 367 -1.18 -21.61 -9.97
N GLY A 368 -0.25 -21.31 -10.88
CA GLY A 368 0.75 -20.25 -10.69
C GLY A 368 2.02 -20.66 -9.96
N TYR A 369 2.03 -21.78 -9.23
CA TYR A 369 3.19 -22.26 -8.46
C TYR A 369 4.49 -22.35 -9.28
N ASN A 370 4.42 -22.95 -10.47
CA ASN A 370 5.59 -23.16 -11.33
C ASN A 370 6.19 -21.87 -11.91
N VAL A 371 5.38 -20.80 -12.01
CA VAL A 371 5.83 -19.48 -12.46
C VAL A 371 6.67 -18.78 -11.37
N LEU A 372 6.37 -19.07 -10.10
CA LEU A 372 6.96 -18.41 -8.93
C LEU A 372 8.23 -19.10 -8.42
N TYR A 373 8.34 -20.42 -8.52
CA TYR A 373 9.52 -21.16 -8.05
C TYR A 373 10.83 -20.78 -8.75
N LYS A 374 10.75 -20.19 -9.96
CA LYS A 374 11.91 -19.65 -10.69
C LYS A 374 12.38 -18.28 -10.19
N LYS A 375 11.56 -17.52 -9.45
CA LYS A 375 11.91 -16.19 -8.91
C LYS A 375 12.55 -16.23 -7.52
N ILE A 376 12.40 -17.34 -6.80
CA ILE A 376 12.81 -17.49 -5.38
C ILE A 376 14.10 -18.33 -5.25
N LYS A 377 14.57 -18.93 -6.35
CA LYS A 377 15.95 -19.42 -6.49
C LYS A 377 16.85 -18.28 -6.94
#